data_AF-A0A7C7KZN0-F1
#
_entry.id   AF-A0A7C7KZN0-F1
#
_cell.length_a   1.000
_cell.length_b   1.000
_cell.length_c   1.000
_cell.angle_alpha   90.00
_cell.angle_beta   90.00
_cell.angle_gamma   90.00
#
_symmetry.space_group_name_H-M   'P 1'
#
loop_
_entity.id
_entity.type
_entity.pdbx_description
1 polymer ?
#
loop_
_entity_poly.entity_id
_entity_poly.type
_entity_poly.pdbx_seq_one_letter_code
_entity_poly.pdbx_strand_id
1 'polypeptide(L)' 'MISKKILKILLYISTRAVLYKFKPKVINITGSVGKTSTKEFTAELLASKFKILKTKYTQNTEFSVPTNILQIP' A
#
# COMPACT_ATOMS: atom_id res chain seq x y z
N MET A 1 -3.05 27.82 6.45
CA MET A 1 -2.31 26.74 5.76
C MET A 1 -2.22 25.55 6.72
N ILE A 2 -2.89 24.43 6.44
CA ILE A 2 -2.91 23.27 7.36
C ILE A 2 -1.52 22.62 7.35
N SER A 3 -0.99 22.30 8.53
CA SER A 3 0.33 21.69 8.66
C SER A 3 0.38 20.29 8.03
N LYS A 4 1.43 20.00 7.25
CA LYS A 4 1.69 18.66 6.68
C LYS A 4 1.68 17.55 7.74
N LYS A 5 1.99 17.87 9.00
CA LYS A 5 1.94 16.95 10.14
C LYS A 5 0.51 16.51 10.47
N ILE A 6 -0.44 17.45 10.47
CA ILE A 6 -1.86 17.17 10.74
C ILE A 6 -2.42 16.30 9.61
N LEU A 7 -2.07 16.61 8.37
CA LEU A 7 -2.50 15.82 7.21
C LEU A 7 -2.00 14.37 7.28
N LYS A 8 -0.73 14.15 7.67
CA LYS A 8 -0.19 12.79 7.89
C LYS A 8 -0.96 12.04 8.98
N ILE A 9 -1.27 12.69 10.10
CA ILE A 9 -2.01 12.05 11.20
C ILE A 9 -3.39 11.59 10.72
N LEU A 10 -4.13 12.47 10.04
CA LEU A 10 -5.45 12.12 9.49
C LEU A 10 -5.35 10.99 8.46
N LEU A 11 -4.36 11.04 7.58
CA LEU A 11 -4.09 10.00 6.60
C LEU A 11 -3.84 8.65 7.28
N TYR A 12 -2.99 8.59 8.31
CA TYR A 12 -2.72 7.36 9.03
C TYR A 12 -3.95 6.81 9.77
N ILE A 13 -4.76 7.68 10.39
CA ILE A 13 -6.00 7.26 11.05
C ILE A 13 -6.95 6.61 10.04
N SER A 14 -7.19 7.27 8.89
CA SER A 14 -8.05 6.74 7.83
C SER A 14 -7.52 5.43 7.27
N THR A 15 -6.22 5.33 7.00
CA THR A 15 -5.60 4.10 6.50
C THR A 15 -5.74 2.96 7.51
N ARG A 16 -5.55 3.22 8.81
CA ARG A 16 -5.76 2.20 9.85
C ARG A 16 -7.21 1.73 9.87
N ALA A 17 -8.17 2.64 9.80
CA ALA A 17 -9.60 2.29 9.77
C ALA A 17 -9.94 1.34 8.59
N VAL A 18 -9.40 1.61 7.40
CA VAL A 18 -9.56 0.74 6.23
C VAL A 18 -8.95 -0.64 6.48
N LEU A 19 -7.71 -0.71 6.99
CA LEU A 19 -7.06 -2.00 7.28
C LEU A 19 -7.82 -2.81 8.34
N TYR A 20 -8.37 -2.18 9.37
CA TYR A 20 -9.19 -2.83 10.39
C TYR A 20 -10.51 -3.36 9.82
N LYS A 21 -11.13 -2.61 8.89
CA LYS A 21 -12.41 -3.00 8.26
C LYS A 21 -12.24 -4.18 7.30
N PHE A 22 -11.28 -4.12 6.40
CA PHE A 22 -11.11 -5.11 5.33
C PHE A 22 -10.22 -6.29 5.72
N LYS A 23 -9.36 -6.13 6.73
CA LYS A 23 -8.41 -7.15 7.20
C LYS A 23 -7.68 -7.89 6.05
N PRO A 24 -7.10 -7.14 5.09
CA PRO A 24 -6.46 -7.77 3.93
C PRO A 24 -5.21 -8.55 4.34
N LYS A 25 -4.83 -9.52 3.51
CA LYS A 25 -3.49 -10.14 3.62
C LYS A 25 -2.46 -9.16 3.08
N VAL A 26 -1.43 -8.85 3.86
CA VAL A 26 -0.39 -7.88 3.51
C VAL A 26 0.93 -8.60 3.25
N ILE A 27 1.55 -8.32 2.12
CA ILE A 27 2.87 -8.84 1.73
C ILE A 27 3.82 -7.65 1.58
N ASN A 28 4.90 -7.63 2.34
CA ASN A 28 5.94 -6.61 2.23
C ASN A 28 7.13 -7.14 1.43
N ILE A 29 7.62 -6.35 0.46
CA ILE A 29 8.73 -6.73 -0.41
C ILE A 29 9.88 -5.74 -0.19
N THR A 30 11.00 -6.27 0.32
CA THR A 30 12.21 -5.52 0.68
C THR A 30 13.46 -6.12 0.01
N GLY A 31 14.62 -5.46 0.15
CA GLY A 31 15.91 -5.90 -0.38
C GLY A 31 16.62 -4.80 -1.18
N SER A 32 17.91 -4.94 -1.46
CA SER A 32 18.68 -3.94 -2.21
C SER A 32 18.31 -3.94 -3.70
N VAL A 33 18.11 -5.13 -4.28
CA VAL A 33 17.84 -5.36 -5.71
C VAL A 33 16.58 -6.21 -5.88
N GLY A 34 15.95 -6.17 -7.05
CA GLY A 34 14.86 -7.09 -7.43
C GLY A 34 13.46 -6.74 -6.88
N LYS A 35 13.33 -5.79 -5.95
CA LYS A 35 12.05 -5.40 -5.31
C LYS A 35 10.91 -5.18 -6.31
N THR A 36 11.14 -4.38 -7.35
CA THR A 36 10.11 -4.02 -8.32
C THR A 36 9.64 -5.24 -9.11
N SER A 37 10.57 -6.03 -9.66
CA SER A 37 10.25 -7.24 -10.42
C SER A 37 9.52 -8.27 -9.56
N THR A 38 10.01 -8.52 -8.33
CA THR A 38 9.36 -9.45 -7.39
C THR A 38 7.94 -9.00 -7.05
N LYS A 39 7.70 -7.71 -6.86
CA LYS A 39 6.37 -7.15 -6.62
C LYS A 39 5.44 -7.35 -7.80
N GLU A 40 5.90 -7.08 -9.01
CA GLU A 40 5.09 -7.26 -10.22
C GLU A 40 4.73 -8.73 -10.45
N PHE A 41 5.71 -9.64 -10.40
CA PHE A 41 5.45 -11.08 -10.55
C PHE A 41 4.55 -11.64 -9.45
N THR A 42 4.79 -11.27 -8.19
CA THR A 42 3.96 -11.74 -7.07
C THR A 42 2.52 -11.27 -7.21
N ALA A 43 2.32 -10.00 -7.61
CA ALA A 43 0.99 -9.47 -7.84
C ALA A 43 0.26 -10.20 -8.98
N GLU A 44 0.95 -10.45 -10.09
CA GLU A 44 0.37 -11.14 -11.25
C GLU A 44 -0.03 -12.58 -10.90
N LEU A 45 0.85 -13.32 -10.22
CA LEU A 45 0.57 -14.70 -9.81
C LEU A 45 -0.63 -14.78 -8.86
N LEU A 46 -0.72 -13.87 -7.89
CA LEU A 46 -1.81 -13.84 -6.91
C LEU A 46 -3.12 -13.28 -7.48
N ALA A 47 -3.07 -12.49 -8.56
CA ALA A 47 -4.26 -11.95 -9.23
C ALA A 47 -5.18 -13.04 -9.78
N SER A 48 -4.66 -14.24 -10.04
CA SER A 48 -5.45 -15.41 -10.44
C SER A 48 -6.47 -15.86 -9.40
N LYS A 49 -6.26 -15.54 -8.11
CA LYS A 49 -7.07 -16.03 -6.99
C LYS A 49 -7.57 -14.95 -6.04
N PHE A 50 -6.90 -13.81 -5.99
CA PHE A 50 -7.20 -12.73 -5.05
C PHE A 50 -7.43 -11.40 -5.77
N LYS A 51 -8.24 -10.53 -5.17
CA LYS A 51 -8.26 -9.11 -5.55
C LYS A 51 -6.98 -8.47 -5.04
N ILE A 52 -6.15 -7.97 -5.96
CA ILE A 52 -4.83 -7.44 -5.65
C ILE A 52 -4.86 -5.92 -5.59
N LEU A 53 -4.25 -5.38 -4.54
CA LEU A 53 -3.81 -4.00 -4.46
C LEU A 53 -2.28 -4.01 -4.34
N LYS A 54 -1.60 -3.31 -5.26
CA LYS A 54 -0.14 -3.16 -5.28
C LYS A 54 0.24 -1.69 -5.44
N THR A 55 1.39 -1.30 -4.92
CA THR A 55 1.94 0.04 -5.16
C THR A 55 2.34 0.19 -6.63
N LYS A 56 2.06 1.34 -7.25
CA LYS A 56 2.48 1.64 -8.63
C LYS A 56 3.97 2.00 -8.65
N TYR A 57 4.73 1.44 -9.59
CA TYR A 57 6.17 1.71 -9.74
C TYR A 57 6.96 1.55 -8.42
N THR A 58 7.72 2.59 -8.03
CA THR A 58 8.55 2.69 -6.82
C THR A 58 7.90 3.60 -5.75
N GLN A 59 6.57 3.64 -5.69
CA GLN A 59 5.86 4.40 -4.66
C GLN A 59 5.99 3.70 -3.29
N ASN A 60 7.00 4.11 -2.53
CA ASN A 60 7.35 3.57 -1.21
C ASN A 60 7.51 4.68 -0.13
N THR A 61 6.98 5.87 -0.38
CA THR A 61 7.05 7.00 0.56
C THR A 61 5.98 6.88 1.65
N GLU A 62 6.22 7.56 2.77
CA GLU A 62 5.28 7.66 3.90
C GLU A 62 3.88 8.22 3.53
N PHE A 63 3.75 8.92 2.41
CA PHE A 63 2.47 9.42 1.90
C PHE A 63 1.84 8.48 0.86
N SER A 64 2.66 7.95 -0.06
CA SER A 64 2.16 7.14 -1.17
C SER A 64 1.64 5.79 -0.71
N VAL A 65 2.27 5.17 0.29
CA VAL A 65 1.83 3.87 0.82
C VAL A 65 0.44 3.97 1.47
N PRO A 66 0.17 4.88 2.43
CA PRO A 66 -1.18 5.03 2.99
C PRO A 66 -2.23 5.41 1.94
N THR A 67 -1.89 6.29 0.99
CA THR A 67 -2.81 6.73 -0.07
C THR A 67 -3.18 5.58 -1.01
N ASN A 68 -2.26 4.67 -1.29
CA ASN A 68 -2.56 3.46 -2.07
C ASN A 68 -3.49 2.51 -1.30
N ILE A 69 -3.31 2.35 0.01
CA ILE A 69 -4.20 1.53 0.85
C ILE A 69 -5.63 2.08 0.88
N LEU A 70 -5.82 3.40 0.81
CA LEU A 70 -7.15 4.00 0.74
C LEU A 70 -7.90 3.68 -0.58
N GLN A 71 -7.22 3.12 -1.59
CA GLN A 71 -7.83 2.66 -2.85
C GLN A 71 -8.27 1.19 -2.81
N ILE A 72 -8.30 0.55 -1.63
CA ILE A 72 -8.91 -0.78 -1.50
C ILE A 72 -10.37 -0.70 -2.00
N PRO A 73 -10.75 -1.51 -3.00
CA PRO A 73 -12.11 -1.53 -3.54
C PRO A 73 -13.14 -2.10 -2.56
#